data_AF-A0AA38J607-F1
#
_entry.id   AF-A0AA38J607-F1
#
_cell.length_a   1.000
_cell.length_b   1.000
_cell.length_c   1.000
_cell.angle_alpha   90.00
_cell.angle_beta   90.00
_cell.angle_gamma   90.00
#
_symmetry.space_group_name_H-M   'P 1'
#
loop_
_entity.id
_entity.type
_entity.pdbx_description
1 polymer ?
#
loop_
_entity_poly.entity_id
_entity_poly.type
_entity_poly.pdbx_seq_one_letter_code
_entity_poly.pdbx_strand_id
1 'polypeptide(L)'
;MFKYYSKFLSTSNFNRLLLAEFSTSNALREKWDLITAVCLERKPVVTQSLTKLEEDYKKLLAQIEFERSLKSDHEMRHEKELKQLEQLKKGDDVEVHFKETAQDFVDAGTEELTKFKFASRITEADKKNDVKSLNRKLDKHLVLVVKQNIGKDNLYLLPQTLRQDGETLQFVIERTEFSTSNALREKWDLITAVCLERKPVVTQSLTKLEEDYKQLLAQIEFERSLKSDHEMRHEKELKQLEQLKKGDDVEVHFKETAQDFVDAGTEELTKFKFASRITEADKKNDVKSLNRKLDKHLVLVVKQNIGKDNLYLLPQTLRQDGETLRQTAERILRDTCGKELKAMIYGNAPFGFYKYKYPSAVRKENETTGAKVFIYFARYEKGQVGNKNLEYKWLDRTELQNILPREYGQSVSQMLINE
;
A
#
# COMPACT_ATOMS: atom_id res chain seq x y z
N MET A 1 -29.00 -5.63 -10.06
CA MET A 1 -30.13 -5.36 -9.15
C MET A 1 -30.13 -6.37 -8.01
N PHE A 2 -29.29 -6.17 -6.99
CA PHE A 2 -29.51 -6.66 -5.61
C PHE A 2 -28.65 -5.77 -4.70
N LYS A 3 -29.33 -4.91 -3.95
CA LYS A 3 -28.77 -3.97 -2.98
C LYS A 3 -28.42 -4.75 -1.71
N TYR A 4 -27.15 -4.81 -1.34
CA TYR A 4 -26.79 -5.12 0.05
C TYR A 4 -26.69 -3.81 0.82
N TYR A 5 -27.68 -3.59 1.67
CA TYR A 5 -27.70 -2.52 2.65
C TYR A 5 -26.57 -2.73 3.66
N SER A 6 -25.53 -1.89 3.57
CA SER A 6 -24.74 -1.53 4.74
C SER A 6 -25.59 -0.58 5.59
N LYS A 7 -26.15 -1.06 6.69
CA LYS A 7 -26.73 -0.16 7.70
C LYS A 7 -25.75 -0.06 8.86
N PHE A 8 -24.91 0.96 8.76
CA PHE A 8 -24.36 1.70 9.89
C PHE A 8 -25.50 1.95 10.90
N LEU A 9 -25.38 1.42 12.12
CA LEU A 9 -26.12 1.94 13.25
C LEU A 9 -25.21 2.89 14.02
N SER A 10 -25.32 4.15 13.60
CA SER A 10 -25.34 5.37 14.41
C SER A 10 -25.15 5.20 15.92
N THR A 11 -24.08 5.82 16.40
CA THR A 11 -23.90 6.31 17.77
C THR A 11 -25.01 7.30 18.14
N SER A 12 -26.09 6.82 18.75
CA SER A 12 -26.98 7.57 19.65
C SER A 12 -28.07 6.61 20.13
N ASN A 13 -28.30 6.56 21.45
CA ASN A 13 -29.33 5.75 22.13
C ASN A 13 -28.97 4.31 22.53
N PHE A 14 -27.80 4.10 23.14
CA PHE A 14 -27.62 2.96 24.07
C PHE A 14 -27.05 3.40 25.44
N ASN A 15 -27.23 4.67 25.80
CA ASN A 15 -27.09 5.17 27.18
C ASN A 15 -28.47 5.33 27.80
N ARG A 16 -29.16 4.22 28.07
CA ARG A 16 -30.28 4.09 29.03
C ARG A 16 -30.95 2.75 28.79
N LEU A 17 -30.46 1.72 29.46
CA LEU A 17 -31.25 0.60 29.95
C LEU A 17 -30.36 -0.14 30.96
N LEU A 18 -30.51 0.26 32.22
CA LEU A 18 -30.42 -0.57 33.44
C LEU A 18 -29.04 -1.24 33.66
N LEU A 19 -28.12 -0.70 34.47
CA LEU A 19 -28.20 -0.71 35.94
C LEU A 19 -29.15 -1.78 36.49
N ALA A 20 -28.69 -3.02 36.45
CA ALA A 20 -29.11 -4.05 37.39
C ALA A 20 -27.85 -4.75 37.91
N GLU A 21 -27.50 -4.45 39.15
CA GLU A 21 -26.58 -5.25 39.95
C GLU A 21 -27.15 -6.68 40.04
N PHE A 22 -26.40 -7.65 39.53
CA PHE A 22 -26.68 -9.06 39.79
C PHE A 22 -25.46 -9.69 40.47
N SER A 23 -25.49 -9.58 41.79
CA SER A 23 -25.42 -10.70 42.73
C SER A 23 -24.84 -12.02 42.17
N THR A 24 -23.75 -12.45 42.78
CA THR A 24 -23.21 -13.82 42.74
C THR A 24 -24.30 -14.88 42.89
N SER A 25 -24.56 -15.65 41.84
CA SER A 25 -25.19 -16.96 41.94
C SER A 25 -24.74 -17.86 40.79
N ASN A 26 -24.27 -19.05 41.14
CA ASN A 26 -23.84 -20.13 40.24
C ASN A 26 -24.71 -20.26 38.98
N ALA A 27 -24.13 -19.99 37.80
CA ALA A 27 -24.72 -20.30 36.50
C ALA A 27 -23.84 -21.34 35.79
N LEU A 28 -24.47 -22.45 35.41
CA LEU A 28 -23.91 -23.51 34.57
C LEU A 28 -23.18 -22.89 33.37
N ARG A 29 -21.88 -23.17 33.23
CA ARG A 29 -21.06 -22.75 32.10
C ARG A 29 -21.68 -23.30 30.81
N GLU A 30 -22.31 -22.43 30.01
CA GLU A 30 -22.68 -22.76 28.64
C GLU A 30 -21.42 -23.18 27.88
N LYS A 31 -21.47 -24.37 27.28
CA LYS A 31 -20.33 -25.01 26.60
C LYS A 31 -20.26 -24.42 25.19
N TRP A 32 -19.26 -23.59 24.94
CA TRP A 32 -19.00 -23.02 23.62
C TRP A 32 -18.17 -24.00 22.79
N ASP A 33 -18.68 -24.41 21.63
CA ASP A 33 -17.91 -25.22 20.69
C ASP A 33 -17.01 -24.33 19.83
N LEU A 34 -15.71 -24.58 19.88
CA LEU A 34 -14.72 -23.86 19.08
C LEU A 34 -14.59 -24.53 17.71
N ILE A 35 -15.03 -23.83 16.67
CA ILE A 35 -14.92 -24.29 15.28
C ILE A 35 -13.73 -23.59 14.62
N THR A 36 -12.84 -24.35 13.98
CA THR A 36 -11.75 -23.80 13.17
C THR A 36 -12.05 -24.02 11.70
N ALA A 37 -12.03 -22.93 10.91
CA ALA A 37 -12.24 -22.94 9.48
C ALA A 37 -10.91 -22.70 8.74
N VAL A 38 -10.68 -23.41 7.64
CA VAL A 38 -9.52 -23.20 6.76
C VAL A 38 -10.00 -22.61 5.44
N CYS A 39 -9.45 -21.46 5.05
CA CYS A 39 -9.69 -20.87 3.73
C CYS A 39 -8.63 -21.39 2.75
N LEU A 40 -9.05 -22.15 1.74
CA LEU A 40 -8.18 -22.60 0.65
C LEU A 40 -8.51 -21.80 -0.61
N GLU A 41 -7.51 -21.11 -1.15
CA GLU A 41 -7.66 -20.17 -2.25
C GLU A 41 -6.73 -20.54 -3.43
N ARG A 42 -7.30 -20.58 -4.64
CA ARG A 42 -6.55 -20.67 -5.91
C ARG A 42 -6.32 -19.27 -6.46
N LYS A 43 -5.06 -18.90 -6.72
CA LYS A 43 -4.70 -17.63 -7.37
C LYS A 43 -5.13 -17.60 -8.86
N PRO A 44 -5.33 -16.41 -9.45
CA PRO A 44 -5.57 -16.27 -10.88
C PRO A 44 -4.35 -16.73 -11.68
N VAL A 45 -4.61 -17.44 -12.77
CA VAL A 45 -3.57 -17.96 -13.69
C VAL A 45 -3.43 -17.03 -14.89
N VAL A 46 -4.50 -16.33 -15.25
CA VAL A 46 -4.55 -15.37 -16.35
C VAL A 46 -4.71 -13.97 -15.76
N THR A 47 -4.12 -12.97 -16.41
CA THR A 47 -4.29 -11.56 -16.03
C THR A 47 -5.76 -11.17 -16.07
N GLN A 48 -6.18 -10.37 -15.09
CA GLN A 48 -7.54 -9.85 -15.01
C GLN A 48 -7.88 -9.07 -16.29
N SER A 49 -9.13 -9.12 -16.73
CA SER A 49 -9.61 -8.26 -17.81
C SER A 49 -9.52 -6.80 -17.37
N LEU A 50 -9.10 -5.93 -18.28
CA LEU A 50 -9.10 -4.49 -18.05
C LEU A 50 -10.53 -4.03 -17.68
N THR A 51 -10.61 -3.13 -16.71
CA THR A 51 -11.85 -2.42 -16.41
C THR A 51 -12.18 -1.47 -17.56
N LYS A 52 -13.44 -1.03 -17.68
CA LYS A 52 -13.85 -0.09 -18.74
C LYS A 52 -12.99 1.19 -18.76
N LEU A 53 -12.64 1.71 -17.58
CA LEU A 53 -11.80 2.90 -17.44
C LEU A 53 -10.37 2.63 -17.91
N GLU A 54 -9.81 1.45 -17.61
CA GLU A 54 -8.49 1.05 -18.09
C GLU A 54 -8.49 0.75 -19.59
N GLU A 55 -9.59 0.24 -20.15
CA GLU A 55 -9.77 0.09 -21.61
C GLU A 55 -9.81 1.46 -22.29
N ASP A 56 -10.55 2.42 -21.73
CA ASP A 56 -10.61 3.79 -22.25
C ASP A 56 -9.25 4.50 -22.12
N TYR A 57 -8.54 4.30 -21.00
CA TYR A 57 -7.18 4.79 -20.82
C TYR A 57 -6.19 4.16 -21.80
N LYS A 58 -6.29 2.85 -22.04
CA LYS A 58 -5.45 2.15 -23.03
C LYS A 58 -5.72 2.67 -24.44
N LYS A 59 -6.97 2.94 -24.80
CA LYS A 59 -7.32 3.58 -26.08
C LYS A 59 -6.75 4.99 -26.17
N LEU A 60 -6.86 5.78 -25.10
CA LEU A 60 -6.29 7.12 -25.05
C LEU A 60 -4.77 7.09 -25.19
N LEU A 61 -4.08 6.18 -24.52
CA LEU A 61 -2.63 5.98 -24.68
C LEU A 61 -2.26 5.58 -26.11
N ALA A 62 -2.96 4.62 -26.70
CA ALA A 62 -2.73 4.23 -28.09
C ALA A 62 -2.97 5.40 -29.06
N GLN A 63 -3.97 6.24 -28.78
CA GLN A 63 -4.26 7.44 -29.57
C GLN A 63 -3.19 8.51 -29.38
N ILE A 64 -2.70 8.73 -28.16
CA ILE A 64 -1.59 9.64 -27.87
C ILE A 64 -0.30 9.13 -28.53
N GLU A 65 -0.02 7.83 -28.48
CA GLU A 65 1.10 7.20 -29.17
C GLU A 65 1.00 7.39 -30.68
N PHE A 66 -0.19 7.20 -31.26
CA PHE A 66 -0.44 7.45 -32.68
C PHE A 66 -0.23 8.93 -33.05
N GLU A 67 -0.77 9.86 -32.27
CA GLU A 67 -0.67 11.30 -32.52
C GLU A 67 0.75 11.86 -32.31
N ARG A 68 1.52 11.25 -31.39
CA ARG A 68 2.90 11.66 -31.09
C ARG A 68 3.95 10.88 -31.89
N SER A 69 3.59 9.75 -32.48
CA SER A 69 4.49 9.00 -33.35
C SER A 69 4.73 9.82 -34.61
N LEU A 70 6.01 10.13 -34.89
CA LEU A 70 6.41 10.45 -36.24
C LEU A 70 6.00 9.25 -37.12
N LYS A 71 5.45 9.53 -38.30
CA LYS A 71 5.02 8.48 -39.23
C LYS A 71 6.13 7.45 -39.37
N SER A 72 5.83 6.19 -39.09
CA SER A 72 6.79 5.10 -39.23
C SER A 72 7.26 5.02 -40.69
N ASP A 73 8.48 4.53 -40.94
CA ASP A 73 9.01 4.30 -42.30
C ASP A 73 8.03 3.46 -43.15
N HIS A 74 7.27 2.56 -42.51
CA HIS A 74 6.20 1.77 -43.13
C HIS A 74 5.01 2.63 -43.58
N GLU A 75 4.52 3.54 -42.74
CA GLU A 75 3.40 4.43 -43.07
C GLU A 75 3.78 5.43 -44.16
N MET A 76 5.01 5.95 -44.10
CA MET A 76 5.57 6.82 -45.14
C MET A 76 5.69 6.09 -46.48
N ARG A 77 6.00 4.80 -46.46
CA ARG A 77 6.07 3.96 -47.66
C ARG A 77 4.67 3.69 -48.21
N HIS A 78 3.72 3.31 -47.38
CA HIS A 78 2.32 3.08 -47.79
C HIS A 78 1.66 4.33 -48.40
N GLU A 79 1.90 5.53 -47.84
CA GLU A 79 1.39 6.78 -48.43
C GLU A 79 2.02 7.12 -49.78
N LYS A 80 3.31 6.81 -49.97
CA LYS A 80 3.99 6.98 -51.27
C LYS A 80 3.42 6.01 -52.31
N GLU A 81 3.17 4.76 -51.92
CA GLU A 81 2.57 3.73 -52.77
C GLU A 81 1.14 4.11 -53.19
N LEU A 82 0.32 4.61 -52.27
CA LEU A 82 -1.03 5.13 -52.57
C LEU A 82 -1.02 6.33 -53.53
N LYS A 83 -0.11 7.29 -53.32
CA LYS A 83 0.03 8.45 -54.20
C LYS A 83 0.46 8.06 -55.62
N GLN A 84 1.35 7.07 -55.75
CA GLN A 84 1.75 6.54 -57.05
C GLN A 84 0.58 5.81 -57.75
N LEU A 85 -0.24 5.08 -57.00
CA LEU A 85 -1.47 4.46 -57.52
C LEU A 85 -2.54 5.48 -57.94
N GLU A 86 -2.67 6.60 -57.21
CA GLU A 86 -3.57 7.69 -57.58
C GLU A 86 -3.11 8.44 -58.83
N GLN A 87 -1.79 8.59 -59.02
CA GLN A 87 -1.19 9.18 -60.23
C GLN A 87 -1.39 8.28 -61.46
N LEU A 88 -1.20 6.96 -61.30
CA LEU A 88 -1.53 5.96 -62.32
C LEU A 88 -3.02 6.00 -62.72
N LYS A 89 -3.94 6.13 -61.75
CA LYS A 89 -5.38 6.27 -62.02
C LYS A 89 -5.75 7.56 -62.75
N LYS A 90 -4.89 8.59 -62.70
CA LYS A 90 -5.07 9.87 -63.39
C LYS A 90 -4.47 9.89 -64.81
N GLY A 91 -3.89 8.78 -65.27
CA GLY A 91 -3.41 8.63 -66.64
C GLY A 91 -1.97 9.09 -66.89
N ASP A 92 -1.17 9.27 -65.84
CA ASP A 92 0.27 9.50 -65.97
C ASP A 92 1.00 8.16 -66.15
N ASP A 93 1.81 8.04 -67.21
CA ASP A 93 2.65 6.87 -67.50
C ASP A 93 3.81 6.78 -66.50
N VAL A 94 3.56 6.18 -65.33
CA VAL A 94 4.57 5.87 -64.32
C VAL A 94 4.77 4.36 -64.27
N GLU A 95 5.94 3.86 -64.69
CA GLU A 95 6.30 2.46 -64.49
C GLU A 95 6.49 2.16 -63.00
N VAL A 96 5.62 1.31 -62.46
CA VAL A 96 5.63 0.93 -61.05
C VAL A 96 6.06 -0.52 -60.91
N HIS A 97 7.26 -0.74 -60.37
CA HIS A 97 7.75 -2.05 -59.94
C HIS A 97 7.74 -2.13 -58.41
N PHE A 98 6.63 -2.58 -57.83
CA PHE A 98 6.61 -3.07 -56.45
C PHE A 98 6.88 -4.57 -56.47
N LYS A 99 8.01 -5.00 -55.91
CA LYS A 99 8.26 -6.44 -55.69
C LYS A 99 7.38 -6.99 -54.56
N GLU A 100 7.16 -6.19 -53.52
CA GLU A 100 6.27 -6.44 -52.37
C GLU A 100 5.80 -5.06 -51.87
N THR A 101 4.49 -4.85 -51.75
CA THR A 101 3.89 -3.61 -51.24
C THR A 101 3.92 -3.58 -49.71
N ALA A 102 3.84 -2.40 -49.11
CA ALA A 102 3.74 -2.26 -47.66
C ALA A 102 2.50 -2.99 -47.09
N GLN A 103 1.44 -3.12 -47.91
CA GLN A 103 0.24 -3.87 -47.59
C GLN A 103 0.48 -5.39 -47.61
N ASP A 104 1.25 -5.91 -48.58
CA ASP A 104 1.59 -7.34 -48.63
C ASP A 104 2.34 -7.81 -47.38
N PHE A 105 3.17 -6.95 -46.77
CA PHE A 105 3.84 -7.24 -45.50
C PHE A 105 2.87 -7.31 -44.31
N VAL A 106 1.87 -6.42 -44.28
CA VAL A 106 0.81 -6.46 -43.26
C VAL A 106 -0.03 -7.72 -43.43
N ASP A 107 -0.39 -8.03 -44.67
CA ASP A 107 -1.19 -9.21 -44.99
C ASP A 107 -0.44 -10.49 -44.63
N ALA A 108 0.86 -10.62 -44.97
CA ALA A 108 1.71 -11.73 -44.54
C ALA A 108 1.81 -11.85 -43.01
N GLY A 109 1.97 -10.73 -42.31
CA GLY A 109 1.98 -10.71 -40.84
C GLY A 109 0.64 -11.13 -40.22
N THR A 110 -0.49 -10.72 -40.82
CA THR A 110 -1.82 -11.14 -40.38
C THR A 110 -2.09 -12.61 -40.69
N GLU A 111 -1.57 -13.15 -41.78
CA GLU A 111 -1.62 -14.60 -42.09
C GLU A 111 -0.81 -15.43 -41.09
N GLU A 112 0.33 -14.92 -40.61
CA GLU A 112 1.09 -15.58 -39.55
C GLU A 112 0.37 -15.51 -38.19
N LEU A 113 -0.24 -14.37 -37.86
CA LEU A 113 -0.99 -14.20 -36.62
C LEU A 113 -2.29 -15.03 -36.60
N THR A 114 -2.95 -15.19 -37.75
CA THR A 114 -4.17 -16.03 -37.85
C THR A 114 -3.86 -17.52 -37.70
N LYS A 115 -2.63 -17.96 -37.98
CA LYS A 115 -2.16 -19.33 -37.64
C LYS A 115 -2.03 -19.52 -36.12
N PHE A 116 -1.87 -18.43 -35.35
CA PHE A 116 -1.75 -18.47 -33.90
C PHE A 116 -3.13 -18.50 -33.22
N LYS A 117 -3.59 -19.70 -32.85
CA LYS A 117 -4.82 -19.86 -32.06
C LYS A 117 -4.54 -19.59 -30.59
N PHE A 118 -4.83 -18.37 -30.12
CA PHE A 118 -4.84 -18.07 -28.70
C PHE A 118 -5.85 -18.97 -27.98
N ALA A 119 -5.43 -19.60 -26.88
CA ALA A 119 -6.33 -20.33 -26.02
C ALA A 119 -7.42 -19.37 -25.50
N SER A 120 -8.68 -19.77 -25.59
CA SER A 120 -9.79 -18.93 -25.13
C SER A 120 -9.69 -18.69 -23.63
N ARG A 121 -9.80 -17.42 -23.20
CA ARG A 121 -9.81 -17.06 -21.77
C ARG A 121 -10.94 -17.74 -20.99
N ILE A 122 -12.03 -18.07 -21.69
CA ILE A 122 -13.18 -18.81 -21.15
C ILE A 122 -12.93 -20.30 -21.42
N THR A 123 -12.86 -21.09 -20.35
CA THR A 123 -12.69 -22.55 -20.46
C THR A 123 -14.01 -23.24 -20.78
N GLU A 124 -13.96 -24.50 -21.23
CA GLU A 124 -15.18 -25.31 -21.41
C GLU A 124 -15.96 -25.51 -20.11
N ALA A 125 -15.27 -25.51 -18.97
CA ALA A 125 -15.88 -25.59 -17.65
C ALA A 125 -16.65 -24.31 -17.27
N ASP A 126 -16.19 -23.13 -17.70
CA ASP A 126 -16.95 -21.88 -17.57
C ASP A 126 -18.22 -21.90 -18.41
N LYS A 127 -18.15 -22.44 -19.64
CA LYS A 127 -19.32 -22.60 -20.52
C LYS A 127 -20.35 -23.58 -19.95
N LYS A 128 -19.88 -24.67 -19.35
CA LYS A 128 -20.73 -25.69 -18.69
C LYS A 128 -21.13 -25.32 -17.26
N ASN A 129 -20.69 -24.17 -16.76
CA ASN A 129 -20.92 -23.71 -15.39
C ASN A 129 -20.51 -24.76 -14.31
N ASP A 130 -19.47 -25.56 -14.57
CA ASP A 130 -19.04 -26.62 -13.66
C ASP A 130 -18.26 -26.06 -12.47
N VAL A 131 -18.90 -26.02 -11.30
CA VAL A 131 -18.37 -25.46 -10.05
C VAL A 131 -17.34 -26.38 -9.38
N LYS A 132 -17.23 -27.65 -9.80
CA LYS A 132 -16.29 -28.63 -9.20
C LYS A 132 -14.90 -28.58 -9.83
N SER A 133 -14.78 -28.07 -11.05
CA SER A 133 -13.52 -28.01 -11.78
C SER A 133 -12.63 -26.85 -11.30
N LEU A 134 -11.33 -27.11 -11.19
CA LEU A 134 -10.31 -26.08 -10.88
C LEU A 134 -10.00 -25.18 -12.09
N ASN A 135 -10.28 -25.67 -13.30
CA ASN A 135 -10.04 -25.00 -14.58
C ASN A 135 -11.20 -24.08 -14.97
N ARG A 136 -11.66 -23.27 -14.02
CA ARG A 136 -12.79 -22.34 -14.17
C ARG A 136 -12.36 -20.94 -13.71
N LYS A 137 -12.91 -19.87 -14.30
CA LYS A 137 -12.63 -18.46 -13.93
C LYS A 137 -11.14 -18.22 -13.68
N LEU A 138 -10.33 -18.45 -14.73
CA LEU A 138 -8.87 -18.39 -14.63
C LEU A 138 -8.33 -17.00 -14.26
N ASP A 139 -9.15 -15.96 -14.45
CA ASP A 139 -8.94 -14.55 -14.12
C ASP A 139 -9.22 -14.20 -12.65
N LYS A 140 -9.93 -15.07 -11.90
CA LYS A 140 -10.39 -14.78 -10.54
C LYS A 140 -9.83 -15.74 -9.51
N HIS A 141 -9.87 -15.28 -8.27
CA HIS A 141 -9.61 -16.09 -7.10
C HIS A 141 -10.78 -17.06 -6.87
N LEU A 142 -10.47 -18.34 -6.67
CA LEU A 142 -11.46 -19.35 -6.31
C LEU A 142 -11.22 -19.81 -4.88
N VAL A 143 -12.30 -19.89 -4.10
CA VAL A 143 -12.27 -20.36 -2.71
C VAL A 143 -13.01 -21.69 -2.63
N LEU A 144 -12.41 -22.68 -1.98
CA LEU A 144 -13.05 -23.97 -1.75
C LEU A 144 -14.12 -23.84 -0.66
N VAL A 145 -15.33 -24.29 -0.99
CA VAL A 145 -16.47 -24.35 -0.05
C VAL A 145 -17.03 -25.76 -0.06
N VAL A 146 -17.25 -26.34 1.11
CA VAL A 146 -17.73 -27.71 1.28
C VAL A 146 -19.18 -27.66 1.74
N LYS A 147 -20.02 -28.53 1.17
CA LYS A 147 -21.41 -28.68 1.60
C LYS A 147 -21.43 -29.36 2.97
N GLN A 148 -22.02 -28.70 3.97
CA GLN A 148 -22.22 -29.26 5.30
C GLN A 148 -23.71 -29.26 5.64
N ASN A 149 -24.19 -30.37 6.20
CA ASN A 149 -25.58 -30.49 6.64
C ASN A 149 -25.64 -30.09 8.11
N ILE A 150 -26.16 -28.90 8.40
CA ILE A 150 -26.37 -28.43 9.77
C ILE A 150 -27.88 -28.39 9.99
N GLY A 151 -28.41 -29.40 10.69
CA GLY A 151 -29.85 -29.54 10.93
C GLY A 151 -30.64 -29.92 9.67
N LYS A 152 -31.71 -29.18 9.36
CA LYS A 152 -32.57 -29.42 8.19
C LYS A 152 -32.13 -28.68 6.92
N ASP A 153 -31.19 -27.75 7.04
CA ASP A 153 -30.74 -26.90 5.94
C ASP A 153 -29.35 -27.31 5.43
N ASN A 154 -29.23 -27.30 4.11
CA ASN A 154 -27.99 -27.60 3.40
C ASN A 154 -27.22 -26.29 3.16
N LEU A 155 -26.15 -26.03 3.93
CA LEU A 155 -25.34 -24.82 3.82
C LEU A 155 -23.96 -25.13 3.21
N TYR A 156 -23.46 -24.21 2.39
CA TYR A 156 -22.10 -24.26 1.85
C TYR A 156 -21.20 -23.39 2.73
N LEU A 157 -20.31 -24.03 3.48
CA LEU A 157 -19.40 -23.37 4.44
C LEU A 157 -17.95 -23.66 4.09
N LEU A 158 -17.04 -22.79 4.55
CA LEU A 158 -15.61 -23.08 4.47
C LEU A 158 -15.33 -24.43 5.16
N PRO A 159 -14.33 -25.20 4.71
CA PRO A 159 -13.92 -26.43 5.37
C PRO A 159 -13.69 -26.15 6.86
N GLN A 160 -14.56 -26.71 7.70
CA GLN A 160 -14.59 -26.52 9.14
C GLN A 160 -14.43 -27.87 9.82
N THR A 161 -13.66 -27.88 10.92
CA THR A 161 -13.57 -29.04 11.80
C THR A 161 -14.12 -28.67 13.17
N LEU A 162 -15.03 -29.50 13.69
CA LEU A 162 -15.46 -29.48 15.08
C LEU A 162 -14.42 -30.25 15.89
N ARG A 163 -13.94 -29.65 16.98
CA ARG A 163 -13.11 -30.38 17.94
C ARG A 163 -14.00 -31.32 18.74
N GLN A 164 -14.22 -32.53 18.23
CA GLN A 164 -14.76 -33.61 19.06
C GLN A 164 -13.62 -34.16 19.92
N ASP A 165 -13.86 -34.24 21.23
CA ASP A 165 -12.96 -34.88 22.16
C ASP A 165 -12.71 -36.33 21.69
N GLY A 166 -11.54 -36.61 21.14
CA GLY A 166 -10.99 -37.98 21.03
C GLY A 166 -10.76 -38.58 19.65
N GLU A 167 -11.38 -38.12 18.55
CA GLU A 167 -11.17 -38.79 17.25
C GLU A 167 -10.97 -37.80 16.10
N THR A 168 -9.80 -37.93 15.45
CA THR A 168 -9.40 -37.11 14.30
C THR A 168 -9.66 -37.91 13.02
N LEU A 169 -10.70 -37.57 12.25
CA LEU A 169 -10.87 -38.07 10.89
C LEU A 169 -9.92 -37.29 9.96
N GLN A 170 -8.91 -37.99 9.46
CA GLN A 170 -7.96 -37.49 8.48
C GLN A 170 -8.51 -37.63 7.07
N PHE A 171 -8.48 -36.54 6.30
CA PHE A 171 -8.31 -36.65 4.85
C PHE A 171 -6.81 -36.71 4.56
N VAL A 172 -6.46 -37.70 3.74
CA VAL A 172 -5.11 -38.18 3.42
C VAL A 172 -4.27 -37.09 2.75
N ILE A 173 -3.26 -36.60 3.48
CA ILE A 173 -1.95 -36.26 2.93
C ILE A 173 -0.98 -37.03 3.83
N GLU A 174 -0.16 -37.89 3.22
CA GLU A 174 0.60 -38.98 3.82
C GLU A 174 1.18 -38.66 5.22
N ARG A 175 0.73 -39.46 6.20
CA ARG A 175 1.27 -39.50 7.57
C ARG A 175 2.75 -39.90 7.51
N THR A 176 3.64 -38.97 7.83
CA THR A 176 4.74 -39.30 8.73
C THR A 176 4.22 -39.12 10.15
N GLU A 177 4.30 -40.19 10.94
CA GLU A 177 3.74 -40.30 12.27
C GLU A 177 4.36 -39.27 13.21
N PHE A 178 3.54 -38.40 13.79
CA PHE A 178 3.90 -37.74 15.05
C PHE A 178 3.21 -38.50 16.18
N SER A 179 4.01 -39.32 16.87
CA SER A 179 3.62 -39.96 18.11
C SER A 179 3.29 -38.89 19.15
N THR A 180 2.14 -39.04 19.81
CA THR A 180 1.84 -38.39 21.08
C THR A 180 2.70 -39.04 22.16
N SER A 181 4.00 -38.71 22.15
CA SER A 181 4.80 -38.82 23.35
C SER A 181 4.34 -37.74 24.33
N ASN A 182 4.45 -38.02 25.63
CA ASN A 182 4.49 -36.99 26.67
C ASN A 182 5.71 -36.09 26.42
N ALA A 183 5.65 -35.26 25.39
CA ALA A 183 6.63 -34.25 25.12
C ALA A 183 6.53 -33.25 26.27
N LEU A 184 7.57 -33.17 27.08
CA LEU A 184 7.83 -32.10 28.03
C LEU A 184 7.26 -30.80 27.46
N ARG A 185 6.24 -30.21 28.09
CA ARG A 185 5.62 -28.98 27.60
C ARG A 185 6.71 -27.92 27.48
N GLU A 186 7.20 -27.70 26.26
CA GLU A 186 8.25 -26.73 26.01
C GLU A 186 7.78 -25.36 26.50
N LYS A 187 8.43 -24.85 27.54
CA LYS A 187 8.09 -23.54 28.11
C LYS A 187 8.69 -22.45 27.22
N TRP A 188 7.83 -21.59 26.70
CA TRP A 188 8.23 -20.47 25.85
C TRP A 188 7.95 -19.15 26.57
N ASP A 189 8.96 -18.28 26.61
CA ASP A 189 8.81 -16.95 27.15
C ASP A 189 8.03 -16.08 26.18
N LEU A 190 7.00 -15.41 26.70
CA LEU A 190 6.20 -14.47 25.93
C LEU A 190 6.80 -13.08 26.09
N ILE A 191 7.45 -12.60 25.03
CA ILE A 191 8.02 -11.27 24.96
C ILE A 191 7.09 -10.42 24.11
N THR A 192 6.85 -9.19 24.56
CA THR A 192 6.20 -8.17 23.74
C THR A 192 7.26 -7.18 23.29
N ALA A 193 7.23 -6.77 22.03
CA ALA A 193 8.06 -5.72 21.48
C ALA A 193 7.18 -4.61 20.90
N VAL A 194 7.69 -3.39 20.84
CA VAL A 194 6.99 -2.23 20.29
C VAL A 194 7.80 -1.61 19.18
N CYS A 195 7.26 -1.65 17.96
CA CYS A 195 7.76 -0.88 16.84
C CYS A 195 7.14 0.52 16.90
N LEU A 196 7.88 1.46 17.47
CA LEU A 196 7.48 2.86 17.52
C LEU A 196 7.98 3.59 16.28
N GLU A 197 7.04 4.08 15.47
CA GLU A 197 7.31 4.77 14.22
C GLU A 197 6.89 6.24 14.27
N ARG A 198 7.78 7.12 13.81
CA ARG A 198 7.51 8.52 13.54
C ARG A 198 7.22 8.70 12.05
N LYS A 199 5.99 9.11 11.73
CA LYS A 199 5.56 9.39 10.36
C LYS A 199 6.32 10.57 9.74
N PRO A 200 6.44 10.62 8.40
CA PRO A 200 6.92 11.79 7.68
C PRO A 200 6.14 13.04 8.09
N VAL A 201 6.87 14.11 8.32
CA VAL A 201 6.33 15.45 8.61
C VAL A 201 6.23 16.26 7.32
N VAL A 202 7.13 16.00 6.38
CA VAL A 202 7.25 16.70 5.10
C VAL A 202 6.98 15.71 3.97
N THR A 203 6.40 16.20 2.87
CA THR A 203 6.18 15.40 1.66
C THR A 203 7.50 14.90 1.07
N GLN A 204 7.50 13.78 0.37
CA GLN A 204 8.69 13.31 -0.35
C GLN A 204 9.04 14.26 -1.50
N SER A 205 10.31 14.29 -1.89
CA SER A 205 10.74 15.00 -3.11
C SER A 205 10.26 14.22 -4.34
N LEU A 206 9.77 14.95 -5.34
CA LEU A 206 9.36 14.36 -6.61
C LEU A 206 10.58 13.77 -7.32
N THR A 207 10.37 12.64 -7.99
CA THR A 207 11.32 12.08 -8.94
C THR A 207 11.30 12.91 -10.23
N LYS A 208 12.38 12.85 -11.03
CA LYS A 208 12.46 13.59 -12.31
C LYS A 208 11.25 13.34 -13.22
N LEU A 209 10.80 12.09 -13.31
CA LEU A 209 9.63 11.72 -14.11
C LEU A 209 8.35 12.37 -13.56
N GLU A 210 8.19 12.40 -12.24
CA GLU A 210 7.03 13.07 -11.62
C GLU A 210 7.08 14.58 -11.78
N GLU A 211 8.28 15.19 -11.79
CA GLU A 211 8.46 16.62 -12.10
C GLU A 211 8.05 16.92 -13.55
N ASP A 212 8.52 16.12 -14.51
CA ASP A 212 8.16 16.26 -15.93
C ASP A 212 6.66 16.05 -16.14
N TYR A 213 6.09 15.04 -15.49
CA TYR A 213 4.65 14.76 -15.56
C TYR A 213 3.83 15.88 -14.92
N LYS A 214 4.26 16.43 -13.78
CA LYS A 214 3.62 17.57 -13.15
C LYS A 214 3.65 18.80 -14.07
N GLN A 215 4.75 19.06 -14.76
CA GLN A 215 4.84 20.15 -15.73
C GLN A 215 3.89 19.94 -16.90
N LEU A 216 3.84 18.72 -17.45
CA LEU A 216 2.89 18.36 -18.51
C LEU A 216 1.44 18.56 -18.06
N LEU A 217 1.08 18.11 -16.85
CA LEU A 217 -0.26 18.29 -16.31
C LEU A 217 -0.60 19.77 -16.13
N ALA A 218 0.33 20.57 -15.63
CA ALA A 218 0.14 22.02 -15.49
C ALA A 218 -0.05 22.70 -16.86
N GLN A 219 0.67 22.25 -17.90
CA GLN A 219 0.50 22.77 -19.26
C GLN A 219 -0.87 22.39 -19.84
N ILE A 220 -1.28 21.13 -19.69
CA ILE A 220 -2.61 20.68 -20.14
C ILE A 220 -3.72 21.43 -19.41
N GLU A 221 -3.57 21.63 -18.09
CA GLU A 221 -4.50 22.40 -17.28
C GLU A 221 -4.59 23.83 -17.80
N PHE A 222 -3.45 24.48 -18.04
CA PHE A 222 -3.40 25.84 -18.60
C PHE A 222 -4.07 25.93 -19.98
N GLU A 223 -3.73 25.05 -20.93
CA GLU A 223 -4.29 25.05 -22.29
C GLU A 223 -5.79 24.78 -22.34
N ARG A 224 -6.31 23.98 -21.39
CA ARG A 224 -7.73 23.64 -21.29
C ARG A 224 -8.50 24.56 -20.36
N SER A 225 -7.82 25.43 -19.63
CA SER A 225 -8.45 26.35 -18.70
C SER A 225 -9.13 27.51 -19.45
N LEU A 226 -10.20 28.01 -18.85
CA LEU A 226 -10.76 29.30 -19.24
C LEU A 226 -9.97 30.40 -18.54
N LYS A 227 -9.97 31.60 -19.14
CA LYS A 227 -9.33 32.76 -18.53
C LYS A 227 -9.90 33.03 -17.14
N SER A 228 -9.02 33.15 -16.18
CA SER A 228 -9.33 33.57 -14.82
C SER A 228 -9.75 35.05 -14.78
N ASP A 229 -10.46 35.44 -13.72
CA ASP A 229 -10.85 36.84 -13.51
C ASP A 229 -9.64 37.78 -13.47
N HIS A 230 -8.51 37.30 -12.95
CA HIS A 230 -7.24 38.03 -12.93
C HIS A 230 -6.69 38.30 -14.34
N GLU A 231 -6.67 37.28 -15.21
CA GLU A 231 -6.22 37.42 -16.59
C GLU A 231 -7.16 38.34 -17.39
N MET A 232 -8.47 38.18 -17.21
CA MET A 232 -9.47 39.06 -17.84
C MET A 232 -9.33 40.51 -17.39
N ARG A 233 -9.02 40.75 -16.12
CA ARG A 233 -8.74 42.09 -15.58
C ARG A 233 -7.47 42.67 -16.21
N HIS A 234 -6.37 41.92 -16.20
CA HIS A 234 -5.10 42.34 -16.77
C HIS A 234 -5.23 42.69 -18.28
N GLU A 235 -5.97 41.89 -19.05
CA GLU A 235 -6.22 42.19 -20.47
C GLU A 235 -7.06 43.46 -20.69
N LYS A 236 -8.04 43.73 -19.83
CA LYS A 236 -8.85 44.96 -19.90
C LYS A 236 -7.99 46.19 -19.58
N GLU A 237 -7.16 46.09 -18.56
CA GLU A 237 -6.24 47.16 -18.15
C GLU A 237 -5.23 47.48 -19.25
N LEU A 238 -4.63 46.44 -19.88
CA LEU A 238 -3.74 46.61 -21.05
C LEU A 238 -4.44 47.29 -22.23
N LYS A 239 -5.67 46.89 -22.56
CA LYS A 239 -6.44 47.50 -23.66
C LYS A 239 -6.75 48.97 -23.39
N GLN A 240 -7.13 49.32 -22.16
CA GLN A 240 -7.38 50.71 -21.76
C GLN A 240 -6.10 51.55 -21.85
N LEU A 241 -4.95 50.99 -21.45
CA LEU A 241 -3.64 51.64 -21.60
C LEU A 241 -3.24 51.85 -23.07
N GLU A 242 -3.55 50.90 -23.96
CA GLU A 242 -3.31 51.05 -25.40
C GLU A 242 -4.18 52.13 -26.06
N GLN A 243 -5.44 52.25 -25.64
CA GLN A 243 -6.36 53.29 -26.14
C GLN A 243 -5.92 54.69 -25.69
N LEU A 244 -5.51 54.82 -24.43
CA LEU A 244 -4.88 56.04 -23.91
C LEU A 244 -3.63 56.45 -24.72
N LYS A 245 -2.76 55.49 -25.06
CA LYS A 245 -1.57 55.76 -25.88
C LYS A 245 -1.91 56.21 -27.31
N LYS A 246 -3.08 55.85 -27.83
CA LYS A 246 -3.57 56.26 -29.16
C LYS A 246 -4.29 57.61 -29.16
N GLY A 247 -4.45 58.25 -27.99
CA GLY A 247 -5.01 59.59 -27.86
C GLY A 247 -6.53 59.64 -27.72
N ASP A 248 -7.18 58.51 -27.40
CA ASP A 248 -8.60 58.48 -27.04
C ASP A 248 -8.77 58.92 -25.57
N ASP A 249 -9.70 59.86 -25.30
CA ASP A 249 -10.04 60.35 -23.96
C ASP A 249 -10.81 59.27 -23.17
N VAL A 250 -10.09 58.29 -22.63
CA VAL A 250 -10.62 57.26 -21.74
C VAL A 250 -10.26 57.61 -20.29
N GLU A 251 -11.26 57.93 -19.46
CA GLU A 251 -11.07 58.07 -18.01
C GLU A 251 -10.68 56.73 -17.40
N VAL A 252 -9.44 56.64 -16.93
CA VAL A 252 -8.91 55.44 -16.27
C VAL A 252 -8.73 55.70 -14.78
N HIS A 253 -9.38 54.87 -13.97
CA HIS A 253 -9.31 54.90 -12.52
C HIS A 253 -8.89 53.52 -11.98
N PHE A 254 -7.62 53.18 -12.14
CA PHE A 254 -7.03 52.02 -11.47
C PHE A 254 -6.47 52.48 -10.13
N LYS A 255 -7.04 51.97 -9.03
CA LYS A 255 -6.46 52.18 -7.68
C LYS A 255 -5.22 51.31 -7.48
N GLU A 256 -5.25 50.09 -8.02
CA GLU A 256 -4.14 49.13 -8.09
C GLU A 256 -4.30 48.37 -9.41
N THR A 257 -3.22 48.25 -10.18
CA THR A 257 -3.19 47.46 -11.42
C THR A 257 -3.12 45.97 -11.07
N ALA A 258 -3.60 45.09 -11.94
CA ALA A 258 -3.43 43.65 -11.79
C ALA A 258 -1.94 43.26 -11.69
N GLN A 259 -1.06 43.98 -12.39
CA GLN A 259 0.39 43.79 -12.27
C GLN A 259 0.91 44.21 -10.88
N ASP A 260 0.45 45.34 -10.34
CA ASP A 260 0.84 45.81 -9.00
C ASP A 260 0.49 44.77 -7.91
N PHE A 261 -0.64 44.07 -8.08
CA PHE A 261 -1.04 42.98 -7.19
C PHE A 261 -0.10 41.78 -7.25
N VAL A 262 0.31 41.36 -8.45
CA VAL A 262 1.29 40.27 -8.62
C VAL A 262 2.63 40.69 -8.01
N ASP A 263 3.08 41.91 -8.29
CA ASP A 263 4.35 42.43 -7.79
C ASP A 263 4.35 42.46 -6.24
N ALA A 264 3.28 42.97 -5.63
CA ALA A 264 3.09 42.94 -4.17
C ALA A 264 3.13 41.51 -3.62
N GLY A 265 2.46 40.56 -4.27
CA GLY A 265 2.49 39.14 -3.89
C GLY A 265 3.89 38.52 -4.00
N THR A 266 4.65 38.86 -5.04
CA THR A 266 6.04 38.39 -5.20
C THR A 266 6.98 39.00 -4.17
N GLU A 267 6.77 40.27 -3.79
CA GLU A 267 7.51 40.90 -2.71
C GLU A 267 7.25 40.23 -1.35
N GLU A 268 6.00 39.91 -1.04
CA GLU A 268 5.66 39.18 0.19
C GLU A 268 6.28 37.78 0.21
N LEU A 269 6.20 37.07 -0.91
CA LEU A 269 6.81 35.75 -1.07
C LEU A 269 8.33 35.79 -0.87
N THR A 270 9.01 36.79 -1.43
CA THR A 270 10.47 36.93 -1.30
C THR A 270 10.90 37.36 0.10
N LYS A 271 10.08 38.16 0.80
CA LYS A 271 10.28 38.51 2.22
C LYS A 271 10.11 37.29 3.13
N PHE A 272 9.23 36.34 2.78
CA PHE A 272 8.99 35.13 3.58
C PHE A 272 10.08 34.07 3.38
N LYS A 273 10.87 33.81 4.43
CA LYS A 273 11.88 32.74 4.42
C LYS A 273 11.28 31.41 4.86
N PHE A 274 11.11 30.49 3.92
CA PHE A 274 10.67 29.13 4.22
C PHE A 274 11.69 28.40 5.10
N ALA A 275 11.19 27.58 6.03
CA ALA A 275 12.03 26.69 6.81
C ALA A 275 12.69 25.66 5.89
N SER A 276 13.98 25.37 6.12
CA SER A 276 14.68 24.36 5.32
C SER A 276 14.10 22.98 5.59
N ARG A 277 13.89 22.22 4.50
CA ARG A 277 13.50 20.81 4.56
C ARG A 277 14.61 19.92 5.14
N ILE A 278 15.87 20.36 4.98
CA ILE A 278 17.06 19.70 5.52
C ILE A 278 17.43 20.38 6.83
N THR A 279 17.33 19.65 7.91
CA THR A 279 17.60 20.19 9.25
C THR A 279 19.09 20.14 9.59
N GLU A 280 19.50 20.80 10.68
CA GLU A 280 20.86 20.67 11.19
C GLU A 280 21.21 19.23 11.62
N ALA A 281 20.19 18.48 12.08
CA ALA A 281 20.34 17.08 12.44
C ALA A 281 20.66 16.20 11.23
N ASP A 282 20.13 16.53 10.05
CA ASP A 282 20.47 15.86 8.80
C ASP A 282 21.93 16.13 8.43
N LYS A 283 22.38 17.38 8.55
CA LYS A 283 23.77 17.78 8.25
C LYS A 283 24.77 17.12 9.20
N LYS A 284 24.43 17.02 10.49
CA LYS A 284 25.27 16.40 11.53
C LYS A 284 25.11 14.87 11.61
N ASN A 285 24.15 14.29 10.88
CA ASN A 285 23.73 12.90 11.00
C ASN A 285 23.44 12.46 12.46
N ASP A 286 22.73 13.32 13.22
CA ASP A 286 22.37 13.01 14.60
C ASP A 286 21.20 12.02 14.68
N VAL A 287 21.55 10.75 14.89
CA VAL A 287 20.62 9.61 14.95
C VAL A 287 19.72 9.64 16.20
N LYS A 288 19.99 10.48 17.20
CA LYS A 288 19.14 10.60 18.40
C LYS A 288 18.00 11.61 18.21
N SER A 289 18.12 12.49 17.24
CA SER A 289 17.15 13.56 17.01
C SER A 289 15.95 13.09 16.18
N LEU A 290 14.75 13.57 16.55
CA LEU A 290 13.51 13.32 15.80
C LEU A 290 13.36 14.20 14.55
N ASN A 291 14.10 15.30 14.53
CA ASN A 291 14.06 16.30 13.46
C ASN A 291 14.91 15.91 12.24
N ARG A 292 15.52 14.72 12.25
CA ARG A 292 16.21 14.14 11.08
C ARG A 292 15.20 13.53 10.10
N LYS A 293 15.55 13.46 8.81
CA LYS A 293 14.83 12.78 7.72
C LYS A 293 13.31 13.02 7.81
N LEU A 294 12.90 14.28 7.72
CA LEU A 294 11.49 14.69 7.89
C LEU A 294 10.55 14.09 6.83
N ASP A 295 11.10 13.64 5.71
CA ASP A 295 10.45 13.01 4.56
C ASP A 295 10.22 11.49 4.70
N LYS A 296 10.93 10.82 5.62
CA LYS A 296 10.91 9.35 5.77
C LYS A 296 10.24 8.88 7.05
N HIS A 297 9.96 7.59 7.16
CA HIS A 297 9.53 6.98 8.41
C HIS A 297 10.75 6.63 9.26
N LEU A 298 10.72 7.02 10.53
CA LEU A 298 11.78 6.69 11.49
C LEU A 298 11.28 5.73 12.54
N VAL A 299 12.05 4.69 12.81
CA VAL A 299 11.73 3.67 13.83
C VAL A 299 12.68 3.82 15.01
N LEU A 300 12.13 3.75 16.22
CA LEU A 300 12.90 3.76 17.45
C LEU A 300 13.55 2.40 17.69
N VAL A 301 14.86 2.41 17.89
CA VAL A 301 15.65 1.24 18.28
C VAL A 301 16.42 1.56 19.54
N VAL A 302 16.47 0.59 20.45
CA VAL A 302 17.09 0.72 21.78
C VAL A 302 18.15 -0.35 21.93
N LYS A 303 19.28 0.01 22.55
CA LYS A 303 20.31 -0.95 22.94
C LYS A 303 19.83 -1.74 24.14
N GLN A 304 19.76 -3.06 23.98
CA GLN A 304 19.37 -4.00 25.02
C GLN A 304 20.46 -5.04 25.23
N ASN A 305 20.65 -5.44 26.49
CA ASN A 305 21.62 -6.46 26.85
C ASN A 305 20.90 -7.81 26.85
N ILE A 306 21.16 -8.65 25.85
CA ILE A 306 20.63 -10.01 25.79
C ILE A 306 21.77 -10.97 26.09
N GLY A 307 21.76 -11.51 27.31
CA GLY A 307 22.85 -12.35 27.80
C GLY A 307 24.14 -11.53 27.97
N LYS A 308 25.15 -11.81 27.15
CA LYS A 308 26.46 -11.12 27.17
C LYS A 308 26.61 -10.07 26.07
N ASP A 309 25.69 -10.04 25.11
CA ASP A 309 25.78 -9.20 23.93
C ASP A 309 24.86 -7.98 24.05
N ASN A 310 25.39 -6.81 23.67
CA ASN A 310 24.63 -5.57 23.62
C ASN A 310 24.12 -5.36 22.19
N LEU A 311 22.86 -5.72 21.95
CA LEU A 311 22.24 -5.66 20.63
C LEU A 311 21.25 -4.51 20.53
N TYR A 312 21.17 -3.90 19.35
CA TYR A 312 20.14 -2.91 19.04
C TYR A 312 18.88 -3.64 18.59
N LEU A 313 17.78 -3.45 19.31
CA LEU A 313 16.49 -4.10 19.07
C LEU A 313 15.33 -3.13 19.29
N LEU A 314 14.14 -3.52 18.85
CA LEU A 314 12.94 -2.78 19.23
C LEU A 314 12.76 -2.85 20.75
N PRO A 315 12.23 -1.80 21.40
CA PRO A 315 11.86 -1.85 22.81
C PRO A 315 11.00 -3.08 23.10
N GLN A 316 11.53 -4.01 23.90
CA GLN A 316 10.86 -5.26 24.24
C GLN A 316 11.02 -5.62 25.72
N THR A 317 10.02 -6.30 26.28
CA THR A 317 10.02 -6.82 27.65
C THR A 317 9.26 -8.15 27.74
N LEU A 318 9.59 -8.94 28.76
CA LEU A 318 8.81 -10.11 29.14
C LEU A 318 7.40 -9.71 29.62
N ARG A 319 6.38 -10.45 29.17
CA ARG A 319 5.00 -10.33 29.64
C ARG A 319 4.89 -10.83 31.08
N GLN A 320 4.24 -10.07 31.94
CA GLN A 320 3.91 -10.48 33.31
C GLN A 320 2.52 -11.11 33.39
N ASP A 321 2.31 -11.98 34.37
CA ASP A 321 1.00 -12.61 34.58
C ASP A 321 0.00 -11.60 35.15
N GLY A 322 -1.21 -11.57 34.58
CA GLY A 322 -2.22 -10.55 34.86
C GLY A 322 -2.27 -9.38 33.86
N GLU A 323 -1.26 -9.23 32.99
CA GLU A 323 -1.26 -8.22 31.92
C GLU A 323 -1.58 -8.82 30.54
N THR A 324 -2.32 -8.05 29.72
CA THR A 324 -2.47 -8.31 28.28
C THR A 324 -1.19 -7.93 27.53
N LEU A 325 -0.99 -8.51 26.33
CA LEU A 325 0.13 -8.15 25.47
C LEU A 325 0.14 -6.65 25.11
N ARG A 326 -1.04 -6.05 24.88
CA ARG A 326 -1.16 -4.61 24.64
C ARG A 326 -0.75 -3.79 25.87
N GLN A 327 -1.21 -4.14 27.06
CA GLN A 327 -0.80 -3.45 28.29
C GLN A 327 0.71 -3.57 28.53
N THR A 328 1.28 -4.73 28.18
CA THR A 328 2.74 -4.93 28.19
C THR A 328 3.43 -3.95 27.24
N ALA A 329 2.90 -3.74 26.03
CA ALA A 329 3.41 -2.74 25.09
C ALA A 329 3.31 -1.29 25.63
N GLU A 330 2.22 -0.93 26.29
CA GLU A 330 2.06 0.38 26.95
C GLU A 330 3.04 0.55 28.13
N ARG A 331 3.33 -0.53 28.85
CA ARG A 331 4.35 -0.56 29.91
C ARG A 331 5.76 -0.39 29.34
N ILE A 332 6.11 -1.08 28.25
CA ILE A 332 7.41 -0.93 27.57
C ILE A 332 7.68 0.54 27.22
N LEU A 333 6.70 1.23 26.64
CA LEU A 333 6.85 2.64 26.25
C LEU A 333 7.09 3.53 27.48
N ARG A 334 6.34 3.31 28.57
CA ARG A 334 6.48 4.08 29.82
C ARG A 334 7.81 3.81 30.52
N ASP A 335 8.23 2.56 30.63
CA ASP A 335 9.44 2.16 31.37
C ASP A 335 10.72 2.47 30.58
N THR A 336 10.71 2.18 29.27
CA THR A 336 11.89 2.33 28.42
C THR A 336 12.07 3.79 27.99
N CYS A 337 11.01 4.41 27.47
CA CYS A 337 11.11 5.74 26.85
C CYS A 337 10.80 6.89 27.82
N GLY A 338 10.17 6.61 28.95
CA GLY A 338 9.75 7.59 29.95
C GLY A 338 8.35 8.15 29.71
N LYS A 339 7.79 8.82 30.73
CA LYS A 339 6.41 9.35 30.72
C LYS A 339 6.19 10.53 29.77
N GLU A 340 7.25 11.20 29.33
CA GLU A 340 7.18 12.36 28.44
C GLU A 340 6.86 11.97 27.00
N LEU A 341 7.22 10.75 26.59
CA LEU A 341 6.95 10.23 25.26
C LEU A 341 5.50 9.74 25.16
N LYS A 342 4.69 10.42 24.34
CA LYS A 342 3.33 10.00 24.00
C LYS A 342 3.32 9.26 22.68
N ALA A 343 2.86 8.02 22.74
CA ALA A 343 2.71 7.14 21.59
C ALA A 343 1.35 6.42 21.61
N MET A 344 0.79 6.22 20.43
CA MET A 344 -0.49 5.55 20.23
C MET A 344 -0.26 4.17 19.65
N ILE A 345 -0.63 3.12 20.38
CA ILE A 345 -0.55 1.73 19.90
C ILE A 345 -1.75 1.43 19.01
N TYR A 346 -1.49 0.77 17.89
CA TYR A 346 -2.54 0.36 16.95
C TYR A 346 -3.17 -0.97 17.37
N GLY A 347 -4.45 -0.91 17.73
CA GLY A 347 -5.27 -2.10 17.99
C GLY A 347 -4.78 -2.95 19.16
N ASN A 348 -5.44 -4.11 19.33
CA ASN A 348 -5.09 -5.09 20.37
C ASN A 348 -4.31 -6.29 19.82
N ALA A 349 -4.25 -6.45 18.50
CA ALA A 349 -3.56 -7.55 17.84
C ALA A 349 -2.09 -7.20 17.58
N PRO A 350 -1.15 -8.14 17.79
CA PRO A 350 0.23 -7.95 17.38
C PRO A 350 0.32 -7.89 15.85
N PHE A 351 1.20 -7.04 15.34
CA PHE A 351 1.40 -6.83 13.92
C PHE A 351 2.42 -7.80 13.33
N GLY A 352 3.32 -8.34 14.15
CA GLY A 352 4.22 -9.39 13.73
C GLY A 352 4.72 -10.27 14.86
N PHE A 353 5.47 -11.28 14.44
CA PHE A 353 5.88 -12.38 15.28
C PHE A 353 7.30 -12.81 14.93
N TYR A 354 8.14 -12.95 15.94
CA TYR A 354 9.48 -13.50 15.82
C TYR A 354 9.69 -14.56 16.89
N LYS A 355 10.30 -15.69 16.53
CA LYS A 355 10.62 -16.77 17.48
C LYS A 355 12.09 -17.10 17.38
N TYR A 356 12.74 -17.29 18.52
CA TYR A 356 14.11 -17.77 18.60
C TYR A 356 14.27 -18.68 19.81
N LYS A 357 15.22 -19.62 19.70
CA LYS A 357 15.52 -20.54 20.79
C LYS A 357 16.75 -20.05 21.55
N TYR A 358 16.75 -20.15 22.88
CA TYR A 358 17.90 -19.73 23.67
C TYR A 358 19.12 -20.65 23.44
N PRO A 359 20.36 -20.22 23.71
CA PRO A 359 21.51 -21.11 23.74
C PRO A 359 21.31 -22.27 24.73
N SER A 360 21.91 -23.43 24.44
CA SER A 360 21.72 -24.66 25.23
C SER A 360 22.06 -24.51 26.72
N ALA A 361 23.00 -23.62 27.07
CA ALA A 361 23.34 -23.28 28.45
C ALA A 361 22.14 -22.70 29.23
N VAL A 362 21.45 -21.72 28.64
CA VAL A 362 20.32 -21.01 29.27
C VAL A 362 19.06 -21.89 29.31
N ARG A 363 18.88 -22.78 28.31
CA ARG A 363 17.74 -23.71 28.29
C ARG A 363 17.75 -24.69 29.47
N LYS A 364 18.94 -25.11 29.92
CA LYS A 364 19.09 -26.05 31.04
C LYS A 364 18.85 -25.37 32.39
N GLU A 365 19.14 -24.08 32.50
CA GLU A 365 19.02 -23.31 33.74
C GLU A 365 17.57 -22.87 34.02
N ASN A 366 16.87 -22.38 33.00
CA ASN A 366 15.53 -21.78 33.17
C ASN A 366 14.37 -22.70 32.77
N GLU A 367 14.66 -23.93 32.31
CA GLU A 367 13.69 -24.89 31.75
C GLU A 367 12.83 -24.32 30.60
N THR A 368 13.32 -23.25 29.94
CA THR A 368 12.65 -22.55 28.84
C THR A 368 13.33 -22.85 27.51
N THR A 369 12.55 -23.23 26.50
CA THR A 369 13.04 -23.56 25.15
C THR A 369 13.52 -22.33 24.38
N GLY A 370 12.86 -21.19 24.58
CA GLY A 370 13.14 -19.95 23.85
C GLY A 370 12.11 -18.88 24.11
N ALA A 371 12.15 -17.82 23.28
CA ALA A 371 11.23 -16.71 23.35
C ALA A 371 10.39 -16.57 22.08
N LYS A 372 9.14 -16.17 22.29
CA LYS A 372 8.18 -15.75 21.27
C LYS A 372 7.94 -14.26 21.44
N VAL A 373 8.41 -13.47 20.49
CA VAL A 373 8.31 -12.02 20.47
C VAL A 373 7.10 -11.61 19.64
N PHE A 374 6.13 -10.98 20.28
CA PHE A 374 4.96 -10.39 19.64
C PHE A 374 5.19 -8.89 19.47
N ILE A 375 5.19 -8.42 18.23
CA ILE A 375 5.56 -7.04 17.92
C ILE A 375 4.29 -6.23 17.70
N TYR A 376 4.09 -5.21 18.51
CA TYR A 376 3.01 -4.23 18.39
C TYR A 376 3.51 -3.01 17.62
N PHE A 377 2.62 -2.45 16.79
CA PHE A 377 2.91 -1.23 16.06
C PHE A 377 2.39 -0.02 16.84
N ALA A 378 3.21 1.03 16.95
CA ALA A 378 2.86 2.26 17.65
C ALA A 378 3.27 3.50 16.84
N ARG A 379 2.41 4.52 16.84
CA ARG A 379 2.72 5.83 16.26
C ARG A 379 3.26 6.76 17.33
N TYR A 380 4.39 7.40 17.04
CA TYR A 380 4.86 8.53 17.81
C TYR A 380 3.95 9.74 17.60
N GLU A 381 3.47 10.35 18.70
CA GLU A 381 2.68 11.57 18.63
C GLU A 381 3.48 12.79 19.05
N LYS A 382 3.96 12.82 20.30
CA LYS A 382 4.65 13.98 20.90
C LYS A 382 5.61 13.55 22.01
N GLY A 383 6.60 14.39 22.28
CA GLY A 383 7.51 14.25 23.42
C GLY A 383 8.91 13.76 23.03
N GLN A 384 9.81 13.72 24.00
CA GLN A 384 11.16 13.20 23.81
C GLN A 384 11.35 11.96 24.69
N VAL A 385 12.32 11.12 24.32
CA VAL A 385 12.77 10.04 25.20
C VAL A 385 13.42 10.68 26.43
N GLY A 386 12.74 10.60 27.58
CA GLY A 386 13.16 11.23 28.83
C GLY A 386 14.23 10.45 29.61
N ASN A 387 14.50 9.21 29.21
CA ASN A 387 15.46 8.35 29.90
C ASN A 387 16.90 8.61 29.44
N LYS A 388 17.65 9.38 30.23
CA LYS A 388 19.01 9.83 29.89
C LYS A 388 20.06 8.71 29.81
N ASN A 389 19.82 7.59 30.48
CA ASN A 389 20.74 6.44 30.51
C ASN A 389 20.50 5.44 29.37
N LEU A 390 19.49 5.69 28.54
CA LEU A 390 19.12 4.81 27.45
C LEU A 390 19.88 5.19 26.17
N GLU A 391 20.65 4.26 25.63
CA GLU A 391 21.19 4.39 24.26
C GLU A 391 20.08 4.03 23.26
N TYR A 392 19.49 5.05 22.62
CA TYR A 392 18.48 4.88 21.58
C TYR A 392 18.89 5.59 20.29
N LYS A 393 18.29 5.14 19.18
CA LYS A 393 18.50 5.64 17.82
C LYS A 393 17.18 5.67 17.07
N TRP A 394 16.95 6.73 16.30
CA TRP A 394 15.89 6.83 15.30
C TRP A 394 16.46 6.53 13.94
N LEU A 395 16.06 5.39 13.37
CA LEU A 395 16.64 4.83 12.16
C LEU A 395 15.64 4.83 11.02
N ASP A 396 16.13 5.06 9.81
CA ASP A 396 15.34 4.78 8.61
C ASP A 396 15.34 3.28 8.29
N ARG A 397 14.53 2.87 7.31
CA ARG A 397 14.41 1.46 6.94
C ARG A 397 15.73 0.82 6.50
N THR A 398 16.58 1.54 5.77
CA THR A 398 17.86 1.03 5.28
C THR A 398 18.91 0.88 6.38
N GLU A 399 18.99 1.84 7.29
CA GLU A 399 19.87 1.78 8.47
C GLU A 399 19.39 0.72 9.45
N LEU A 400 18.08 0.54 9.56
CA LEU A 400 17.47 -0.48 10.40
C LEU A 400 17.89 -1.89 9.99
N GLN A 401 17.90 -2.19 8.68
CA GLN A 401 18.34 -3.49 8.15
C GLN A 401 19.81 -3.78 8.42
N ASN A 402 20.65 -2.75 8.49
CA ASN A 402 22.09 -2.89 8.76
C ASN A 402 22.39 -3.08 10.24
N ILE A 403 21.55 -2.52 11.13
CA ILE A 403 21.78 -2.52 12.58
C ILE A 403 21.14 -3.72 13.27
N LEU A 404 19.96 -4.15 12.81
CA LEU A 404 19.26 -5.30 13.40
C LEU A 404 19.93 -6.63 13.01
N PRO A 405 19.87 -7.66 13.87
CA PRO A 405 20.28 -9.01 13.50
C PRO A 405 19.50 -9.50 12.28
N ARG A 406 20.17 -10.19 11.34
CA ARG A 406 19.61 -10.53 10.01
C ARG A 406 18.24 -11.21 10.06
N GLU A 407 18.06 -12.22 10.90
CA GLU A 407 16.78 -12.95 11.01
C GLU A 407 15.68 -12.08 11.63
N TYR A 408 16.01 -11.30 12.65
CA TYR A 408 15.08 -10.39 13.30
C TYR A 408 14.68 -9.25 12.37
N GLY A 409 15.66 -8.66 11.68
CA GLY A 409 15.46 -7.60 10.69
C GLY A 409 14.56 -8.03 9.53
N GLN A 410 14.64 -9.31 9.10
CA GLN A 410 13.72 -9.84 8.09
C GLN A 410 12.27 -9.82 8.58
N SER A 411 11.98 -10.33 9.77
CA SER A 411 10.63 -10.29 10.35
C SER A 411 10.14 -8.85 10.56
N VAL A 412 11.02 -7.93 10.97
CA VAL A 412 10.67 -6.51 11.12
C VAL A 412 10.41 -5.84 9.77
N SER A 413 11.21 -6.12 8.75
CA SER A 413 11.07 -5.51 7.42
C SER A 413 9.75 -5.87 6.72
N GLN A 414 9.18 -7.04 7.00
CA GLN A 414 7.89 -7.47 6.47
C GLN A 414 6.71 -6.66 7.03
N MET A 415 6.88 -6.07 8.22
CA MET A 415 5.85 -5.26 8.87
C MET A 415 5.87 -3.78 8.47
N LEU A 416 7.01 -3.28 8.03
CA LEU A 416 7.17 -1.87 7.71
C LEU A 416 6.67 -1.57 6.29
N ILE A 417 6.07 -0.40 6.09
CA ILE A 417 5.64 0.07 4.76
C ILE A 417 6.88 0.32 3.88
N ASN A 418 6.78 0.00 2.59
CA ASN A 418 7.83 0.29 1.62
C ASN A 418 7.80 1.78 1.27
N GLU A 419 8.97 2.42 1.32
CA GLU A 419 9.19 3.81 0.94
C GLU A 419 9.74 3.93 -0.47
#